data_AF-A0A7H0GSS3-F1
#
_entry.id   AF-A0A7H0GSS3-F1
#
_cell.length_a   1.000
_cell.length_b   1.000
_cell.length_c   1.000
_cell.angle_alpha   90.00
_cell.angle_beta   90.00
_cell.angle_gamma   90.00
#
_symmetry.space_group_name_H-M   'P 1'
#
loop_
_entity.id
_entity.type
_entity.pdbx_description
1 polymer ?
#
loop_
_entity_poly.entity_id
_entity_poly.type
_entity_poly.pdbx_seq_one_letter_code
_entity_poly.pdbx_strand_id
1 'polypeptide(L)'
;MRILPDFGRIVGTAFLLLPFLGTGSAAFAQAPLLREVVLHVDTARYHLSRQVVTVENEPHLYFYYRQDDETAELLVYPTQFASQRPLRLQRSADFQLLDSLTAVDNAFYRAKIRFRDLTATRFLRLTFTQDPENTGAFCRRSR
;
A
#
# COMPACT_ATOMS: atom_id res chain seq x y z
N MET A 1 39.79 -70.98 27.39
CA MET A 1 38.71 -71.06 28.38
C MET A 1 38.47 -69.67 28.95
N ARG A 2 37.30 -69.11 28.66
CA ARG A 2 36.44 -68.35 29.58
C ARG A 2 36.90 -67.02 30.21
N ILE A 3 36.15 -65.97 29.83
CA ILE A 3 35.42 -64.99 30.67
C ILE A 3 36.09 -63.60 30.89
N LEU A 4 35.47 -62.60 30.22
CA LEU A 4 35.44 -61.15 30.49
C LEU A 4 34.85 -60.88 31.91
N PRO A 5 35.12 -59.76 32.63
CA PRO A 5 34.67 -58.41 32.25
C PRO A 5 35.74 -57.33 32.59
N ASP A 6 35.70 -56.11 32.05
CA ASP A 6 34.96 -55.04 32.70
C ASP A 6 34.50 -53.94 31.74
N PHE A 7 33.20 -53.68 31.85
CA PHE A 7 32.47 -52.57 31.26
C PHE A 7 32.69 -51.32 32.12
N GLY A 8 33.24 -50.26 31.53
CA GLY A 8 33.47 -49.05 32.31
C GLY A 8 33.88 -47.84 31.50
N ARG A 9 33.14 -47.48 30.44
CA ARG A 9 33.22 -46.12 29.87
C ARG A 9 31.82 -45.61 29.54
N ILE A 10 31.28 -44.89 30.52
CA ILE A 10 30.12 -44.02 30.40
C ILE A 10 30.41 -43.04 29.26
N VAL A 11 29.68 -43.21 28.15
CA VAL A 11 29.66 -42.28 27.03
C VAL A 11 29.12 -40.96 27.56
N GLY A 12 30.01 -39.97 27.69
CA GLY A 12 29.64 -38.60 28.00
C GLY A 12 28.62 -38.12 26.98
N THR A 13 27.39 -37.91 27.43
CA THR A 13 26.32 -37.34 26.65
C THR A 13 26.71 -35.90 26.35
N ALA A 14 27.26 -35.67 25.16
CA ALA A 14 27.54 -34.34 24.66
C ALA A 14 26.21 -33.59 24.53
N PHE A 15 25.94 -32.73 25.50
CA PHE A 15 24.85 -31.77 25.52
C PHE A 15 25.06 -30.76 24.39
N LEU A 16 24.58 -31.10 23.18
CA LEU A 16 24.50 -30.17 22.05
C LEU A 16 23.33 -29.21 22.28
N LEU A 17 23.55 -28.23 23.16
CA LEU A 17 22.77 -26.99 23.24
C LEU A 17 23.16 -26.13 22.03
N LEU A 18 22.52 -26.37 20.88
CA LEU A 18 22.56 -25.46 19.74
C LEU A 18 21.56 -24.34 20.00
N PRO A 19 21.98 -23.06 20.07
CA PRO A 19 21.08 -21.95 20.29
C PRO A 19 20.19 -21.82 19.04
N PHE A 20 18.89 -21.85 19.25
CA PHE A 20 17.89 -21.49 18.24
C PHE A 20 18.07 -19.99 17.97
N LEU A 21 18.98 -19.64 17.05
CA LEU A 21 19.12 -18.29 16.53
C LEU A 21 17.79 -17.92 15.87
N GLY A 22 17.02 -17.08 16.56
CA GLY A 22 15.81 -16.47 16.03
C GLY A 22 16.14 -15.74 14.73
N THR A 23 15.74 -16.32 13.61
CA THR A 23 15.64 -15.62 12.34
C THR A 23 14.50 -14.62 12.46
N GLY A 24 14.80 -13.44 13.00
CA GLY A 24 13.91 -12.29 12.93
C GLY A 24 13.57 -12.08 11.46
N SER A 25 12.33 -12.39 11.08
CA SER A 25 11.82 -12.08 9.75
C SER A 25 11.82 -10.56 9.62
N ALA A 26 12.83 -10.00 8.95
CA ALA A 26 12.77 -8.62 8.48
C ALA A 26 11.64 -8.55 7.48
N ALA A 27 10.44 -8.20 7.94
CA ALA A 27 9.34 -7.84 7.06
C ALA A 27 9.82 -6.63 6.26
N PHE A 28 10.10 -6.82 4.97
CA PHE A 28 10.34 -5.72 4.05
C PHE A 28 9.05 -4.92 3.96
N ALA A 29 8.95 -3.87 4.79
CA ALA A 29 7.86 -2.92 4.69
C ALA A 29 7.93 -2.27 3.30
N GLN A 30 6.94 -2.56 2.46
CA GLN A 30 6.82 -1.90 1.17
C GLN A 30 6.70 -0.40 1.43
N ALA A 31 7.57 0.39 0.80
CA ALA A 31 7.53 1.83 0.96
C ALA A 31 6.14 2.35 0.53
N PRO A 32 5.54 3.29 1.28
CA PRO A 32 4.20 3.78 0.97
C PRO A 32 4.20 4.43 -0.42
N LEU A 33 3.21 4.07 -1.22
CA LEU A 33 3.04 4.58 -2.59
C LEU A 33 2.81 6.10 -2.60
N LEU A 34 2.03 6.57 -1.63
CA LEU A 34 1.56 7.95 -1.52
C LEU A 34 2.17 8.60 -0.30
N ARG A 35 2.62 9.85 -0.46
CA ARG A 35 3.07 10.70 0.63
C ARG A 35 1.91 11.49 1.22
N GLU A 36 1.03 12.01 0.37
CA GLU A 36 -0.10 12.84 0.78
C GLU A 36 -1.26 12.70 -0.21
N VAL A 37 -2.48 12.79 0.31
CA VAL A 37 -3.70 12.91 -0.47
C VAL A 37 -4.48 14.10 0.06
N VAL A 38 -4.88 14.99 -0.84
CA VAL A 38 -5.70 16.16 -0.50
C VAL A 38 -7.02 16.05 -1.25
N LEU A 39 -8.11 16.06 -0.49
CA LEU A 39 -9.45 16.14 -1.01
C LEU A 39 -9.94 17.58 -0.87
N HIS A 40 -10.19 18.23 -1.99
CA HIS A 40 -10.72 19.58 -2.06
C HIS A 40 -12.18 19.51 -2.52
N VAL A 41 -13.07 19.64 -1.56
CA VAL A 41 -14.51 19.84 -1.78
C VAL A 41 -14.79 21.35 -1.76
N ASP A 42 -15.94 21.76 -2.32
CA ASP A 42 -16.28 23.15 -2.69
C ASP A 42 -15.77 24.26 -1.73
N THR A 43 -15.87 24.03 -0.42
CA THR A 43 -15.51 25.02 0.61
C THR A 43 -14.31 24.64 1.48
N ALA A 44 -13.73 23.44 1.33
CA ALA A 44 -12.75 22.93 2.27
C ALA A 44 -11.73 21.95 1.66
N ARG A 45 -10.53 21.95 2.24
CA ARG A 45 -9.44 21.03 1.88
C ARG A 45 -9.10 20.12 3.06
N TYR A 46 -9.16 18.82 2.80
CA TYR A 46 -8.86 17.76 3.75
C TYR A 46 -7.58 17.06 3.32
N HIS A 47 -6.61 17.01 4.21
CA HIS A 47 -5.31 16.39 4.00
C HIS A 47 -5.26 15.08 4.77
N LEU A 48 -4.86 14.00 4.12
CA LEU A 48 -4.69 12.70 4.77
C LEU A 48 -3.69 12.80 5.94
N SER A 49 -2.64 13.61 5.83
CA SER A 49 -1.68 13.81 6.93
C SER A 49 -2.24 14.50 8.17
N ARG A 50 -3.37 15.20 8.07
CA ARG A 50 -3.92 16.06 9.15
C ARG A 50 -5.33 15.68 9.60
N GLN A 51 -6.18 15.24 8.69
CA GLN A 51 -7.58 14.89 8.93
C GLN A 51 -7.79 13.38 8.86
N VAL A 52 -7.00 12.64 9.63
CA VAL A 52 -7.13 11.19 9.77
C VAL A 52 -7.93 10.83 11.03
N VAL A 53 -8.79 9.85 10.88
CA VAL A 53 -9.38 9.08 11.96
C VAL A 53 -8.95 7.63 11.82
N THR A 54 -8.66 6.96 12.93
CA THR A 54 -8.29 5.55 12.93
C THR A 54 -9.55 4.71 13.16
N VAL A 55 -9.85 3.80 12.24
CA VAL A 55 -10.97 2.84 12.34
C VAL A 55 -10.37 1.45 12.14
N GLU A 56 -10.57 0.53 13.08
CA GLU A 56 -9.98 -0.82 13.01
C GLU A 56 -8.45 -0.83 12.78
N ASN A 57 -7.73 0.11 13.39
CA ASN A 57 -6.29 0.36 13.19
C ASN A 57 -5.87 0.81 11.78
N GLU A 58 -6.82 1.20 10.93
CA GLU A 58 -6.56 1.73 9.60
C GLU A 58 -6.81 3.26 9.55
N PRO A 59 -5.87 4.05 9.04
CA PRO A 59 -6.04 5.49 8.90
C PRO A 59 -7.00 5.82 7.76
N HIS A 60 -8.06 6.55 8.07
CA HIS A 60 -9.09 6.98 7.14
C HIS A 60 -9.17 8.51 7.09
N LEU A 61 -9.26 9.08 5.89
CA LEU A 61 -9.53 10.51 5.72
C LEU A 61 -11.01 10.79 5.99
N TYR A 62 -11.29 11.63 6.98
CA TYR A 62 -12.65 12.16 7.16
C TYR A 62 -12.80 13.51 6.45
N PHE A 63 -14.00 13.78 5.94
CA PHE A 63 -14.33 15.06 5.34
C PHE A 63 -15.82 15.35 5.54
N TYR A 64 -16.18 16.64 5.51
CA TYR A 64 -17.58 17.05 5.53
C TYR A 64 -18.08 17.23 4.09
N TYR A 65 -19.34 16.86 3.87
CA TYR A 65 -20.04 17.01 2.59
C TYR A 65 -21.39 17.69 2.82
N ARG A 66 -21.96 18.28 1.76
CA ARG A 66 -23.25 18.96 1.78
C ARG A 66 -24.30 18.23 0.97
N GLN A 67 -23.88 17.43 -0.02
CA GLN A 67 -24.74 16.63 -0.89
C GLN A 67 -24.24 15.19 -0.95
N ASP A 68 -25.14 14.24 -1.14
CA ASP A 68 -24.80 12.81 -1.17
C ASP A 68 -23.93 12.43 -2.37
N ASP A 69 -23.96 13.23 -3.43
CA ASP A 69 -23.20 13.06 -4.66
C ASP A 69 -22.16 14.18 -4.86
N GLU A 70 -21.53 14.57 -3.75
CA GLU A 70 -20.53 15.63 -3.67
C GLU A 70 -19.42 15.46 -4.73
N THR A 71 -19.05 16.57 -5.37
CA THR A 71 -17.93 16.61 -6.30
C THR A 71 -16.69 17.12 -5.59
N ALA A 72 -15.58 16.41 -5.76
CA ALA A 72 -14.32 16.74 -5.14
C ALA A 72 -13.18 16.75 -6.16
N GLU A 73 -12.25 17.68 -5.94
CA GLU A 73 -10.95 17.67 -6.56
C GLU A 73 -9.98 16.88 -5.68
N LEU A 74 -9.30 15.92 -6.29
CA LEU A 74 -8.37 15.01 -5.68
C LEU A 74 -6.95 15.38 -6.11
N LEU A 75 -6.11 15.76 -5.16
CA LEU A 75 -4.69 16.01 -5.37
C LEU A 75 -3.89 14.91 -4.69
N VAL A 76 -3.02 14.26 -5.44
CA VAL A 76 -2.30 13.06 -5.00
C VAL A 76 -0.81 13.26 -5.15
N TYR A 77 -0.10 13.19 -4.03
CA TYR A 77 1.34 13.38 -3.98
C TYR A 77 1.98 12.00 -3.77
N PRO A 78 2.57 11.40 -4.81
CA PRO A 78 3.27 10.14 -4.66
C PRO A 78 4.53 10.34 -3.81
N THR A 79 5.00 9.27 -3.16
CA THR A 79 6.30 9.29 -2.47
C THR A 79 7.45 9.48 -3.46
N GLN A 80 7.33 8.87 -4.64
CA GLN A 80 8.26 9.02 -5.75
C GLN A 80 7.50 9.35 -7.03
N PHE A 81 7.81 10.49 -7.64
CA PHE A 81 7.23 10.85 -8.93
C PHE A 81 8.01 10.15 -10.05
N ALA A 82 7.33 9.30 -10.82
CA ALA A 82 7.93 8.56 -11.93
C ALA A 82 7.04 8.66 -13.17
N SER A 83 7.41 9.50 -14.14
CA SER A 83 6.63 9.69 -15.38
C SER A 83 6.49 8.41 -16.21
N GLN A 84 7.45 7.48 -16.10
CA GLN A 84 7.43 6.17 -16.77
C GLN A 84 6.49 5.17 -16.09
N ARG A 85 6.06 5.45 -14.85
CA ARG A 85 5.16 4.61 -14.03
C ARG A 85 4.04 5.49 -13.46
N PRO A 86 3.12 5.94 -14.32
CA PRO A 86 2.08 6.86 -13.91
C PRO A 86 1.20 6.21 -12.84
N LEU A 87 0.87 7.00 -11.82
CA LEU A 87 -0.12 6.61 -10.83
C LEU A 87 -1.49 6.49 -11.50
N ARG A 88 -2.25 5.47 -11.15
CA ARG A 88 -3.63 5.27 -11.63
C ARG A 88 -4.57 5.20 -10.45
N LEU A 89 -5.76 5.79 -10.62
CA LEU A 89 -6.87 5.61 -9.70
C LEU A 89 -7.75 4.46 -10.23
N GLN A 90 -7.89 3.41 -9.44
CA GLN A 90 -8.76 2.29 -9.76
C GLN A 90 -10.22 2.72 -9.67
N ARG A 91 -11.00 2.45 -10.71
CA ARG A 91 -12.44 2.76 -10.73
C ARG A 91 -13.19 1.89 -9.71
N SER A 92 -14.18 2.48 -9.05
CA SER A 92 -15.10 1.80 -8.12
C SER A 92 -16.56 2.16 -8.44
N ALA A 93 -17.50 1.48 -7.79
CA ALA A 93 -18.91 1.84 -7.79
C ALA A 93 -19.21 3.05 -6.87
N ASP A 94 -18.31 3.36 -5.94
CA ASP A 94 -18.50 4.40 -4.91
C ASP A 94 -18.29 5.82 -5.44
N PHE A 95 -17.67 5.94 -6.61
CA PHE A 95 -17.40 7.23 -7.23
C PHE A 95 -17.32 7.12 -8.74
N GLN A 96 -17.58 8.25 -9.40
CA GLN A 96 -17.35 8.44 -10.81
C GLN A 96 -16.18 9.39 -11.01
N LEU A 97 -15.25 8.95 -11.83
CA LEU A 97 -14.14 9.78 -12.28
C LEU A 97 -14.65 10.74 -13.37
N LEU A 98 -14.61 12.06 -13.10
CA LEU A 98 -15.09 13.09 -14.02
C LEU A 98 -13.99 13.53 -15.01
N ASP A 99 -12.72 13.43 -14.62
CA ASP A 99 -11.56 13.64 -15.48
C ASP A 99 -10.48 12.57 -15.25
N SER A 100 -9.52 12.40 -16.15
CA SER A 100 -8.42 11.46 -15.91
C SER A 100 -7.47 11.97 -14.83
N LEU A 101 -6.90 11.06 -14.04
CA LEU A 101 -5.80 11.37 -13.13
C LEU A 101 -4.60 11.87 -13.94
N THR A 102 -4.36 13.19 -13.86
CA THR A 102 -3.42 13.91 -14.73
C THR A 102 -2.24 14.41 -13.91
N ALA A 103 -1.02 14.20 -14.41
CA ALA A 103 0.19 14.73 -13.79
C ALA A 103 0.26 16.25 -13.95
N VAL A 104 0.63 16.96 -12.88
CA VAL A 104 0.85 18.40 -12.86
C VAL A 104 2.30 18.67 -12.43
N ASP A 105 3.04 19.38 -13.28
CA ASP A 105 4.43 19.83 -13.05
C ASP A 105 5.41 18.75 -12.56
N ASN A 106 5.15 17.49 -12.92
CA ASN A 106 5.88 16.31 -12.41
C ASN A 106 6.00 16.25 -10.87
N ALA A 107 5.04 16.85 -10.15
CA ALA A 107 5.06 16.96 -8.70
C ALA A 107 3.89 16.22 -8.05
N PHE A 108 2.71 16.30 -8.64
CA PHE A 108 1.50 15.67 -8.12
C PHE A 108 0.55 15.29 -9.24
N TYR A 109 -0.48 14.52 -8.90
CA TYR A 109 -1.57 14.20 -9.81
C TYR A 109 -2.83 14.91 -9.36
N ARG A 110 -3.66 15.32 -10.33
CA ARG A 110 -4.96 15.95 -10.11
C ARG A 110 -6.03 15.15 -10.82
N ALA A 111 -7.14 14.93 -10.14
CA ALA A 111 -8.37 14.47 -10.73
C ALA A 111 -9.58 15.15 -10.11
N LYS A 112 -10.73 15.09 -10.77
CA LYS A 112 -12.03 15.47 -10.29
C LYS A 112 -12.88 14.20 -10.26
N ILE A 113 -13.47 13.94 -9.10
CA ILE A 113 -14.33 12.80 -8.84
C ILE A 113 -15.69 13.30 -8.34
N ARG A 114 -16.73 12.53 -8.62
CA ARG A 114 -18.06 12.69 -8.04
C ARG A 114 -18.36 11.46 -7.22
N PHE A 115 -18.64 11.61 -5.94
CA PHE A 115 -19.05 10.49 -5.12
C PHE A 115 -20.44 10.01 -5.49
N ARG A 116 -20.72 8.72 -5.26
CA ARG A 116 -22.04 8.13 -5.47
C ARG A 116 -22.62 7.74 -4.12
N ASP A 117 -23.63 8.49 -3.70
CA ASP A 117 -24.41 8.21 -2.51
C ASP A 117 -23.53 7.98 -1.26
N LEU A 118 -22.99 9.09 -0.74
CA LEU A 118 -22.18 9.11 0.48
C LEU A 118 -22.93 8.61 1.72
N THR A 119 -24.26 8.58 1.70
CA THR A 119 -25.07 8.11 2.84
C THR A 119 -25.31 6.60 2.82
N ALA A 120 -25.49 6.00 1.63
CA ALA A 120 -25.66 4.56 1.49
C ALA A 120 -24.32 3.79 1.48
N THR A 121 -23.23 4.46 1.10
CA THR A 121 -21.91 3.83 0.98
C THR A 121 -21.25 3.65 2.34
N ARG A 122 -21.14 2.41 2.80
CA ARG A 122 -20.51 2.10 4.11
C ARG A 122 -18.99 2.20 4.09
N PHE A 123 -18.35 2.05 2.93
CA PHE A 123 -16.90 1.99 2.80
C PHE A 123 -16.44 2.70 1.53
N LEU A 124 -16.31 4.02 1.61
CA LEU A 124 -15.73 4.79 0.53
C LEU A 124 -14.24 4.48 0.40
N ARG A 125 -13.81 3.98 -0.78
CA ARG A 125 -12.40 3.62 -0.99
C ARG A 125 -11.86 4.16 -2.31
N LEU A 126 -10.71 4.83 -2.21
CA LEU A 126 -9.90 5.25 -3.34
C LEU A 126 -8.64 4.40 -3.40
N THR A 127 -8.55 3.51 -4.38
CA THR A 127 -7.39 2.63 -4.54
C THR A 127 -6.47 3.16 -5.63
N PHE A 128 -5.20 3.36 -5.30
CA PHE A 128 -4.18 3.80 -6.24
C PHE A 128 -3.24 2.66 -6.57
N THR A 129 -2.87 2.55 -7.85
CA THR A 129 -1.93 1.56 -8.33
C THR A 129 -0.84 2.21 -9.18
N GLN A 130 0.37 1.66 -9.10
CA GLN A 130 1.44 1.89 -10.06
C GLN A 130 1.80 0.53 -10.63
N ASP A 131 1.80 0.41 -11.95
CA ASP A 131 2.20 -0.85 -12.59
C ASP A 131 3.69 -1.11 -12.25
N PRO A 132 4.03 -2.30 -11.73
CA PRO A 132 5.42 -2.70 -11.66
C PRO A 132 5.98 -2.73 -13.08
N GLU A 133 7.26 -2.37 -13.19
CA GLU A 133 8.04 -2.30 -14.42
C GLU A 133 7.58 -3.32 -15.48
N ASN A 134 6.96 -2.86 -16.57
CA ASN A 134 6.93 -3.62 -17.81
C ASN A 134 8.34 -3.50 -18.41
N THR A 135 9.30 -4.25 -17.87
CA THR A 135 10.58 -4.46 -18.53
C THR A 135 10.22 -5.04 -19.90
N GLY A 136 10.53 -4.27 -20.95
CA GLY A 136 9.95 -4.47 -22.28
C GLY A 136 9.96 -5.93 -22.72
N ALA A 137 8.81 -6.38 -23.22
CA ALA A 137 8.76 -7.46 -24.19
C ALA A 137 9.64 -7.03 -25.38
N PHE A 138 10.94 -7.32 -25.29
CA PHE A 138 11.85 -7.32 -26.41
C PHE A 138 11.30 -8.33 -27.40
N CYS A 139 10.51 -7.86 -28.36
CA CYS A 139 10.19 -8.62 -29.55
C CYS A 139 11.49 -8.75 -30.35
N ARG A 140 12.33 -9.72 -29.97
CA ARG A 140 13.50 -10.12 -30.75
C ARG A 140 12.96 -10.90 -31.94
N ARG A 141 12.58 -10.15 -32.97
CA ARG A 141 12.25 -10.68 -34.30
C ARG A 141 13.55 -11.21 -34.91
N SER A 142 13.92 -12.45 -34.60
CA SER A 142 14.97 -13.15 -35.34
C SER A 142 14.43 -13.48 -36.73
N ARG A 143 15.00 -12.82 -37.74
CA ARG A 143 15.06 -13.38 -39.09
C ARG A 143 16.13 -14.46 -39.13
#